data_AF-A0A964BZM4-F1
#
_entry.id   AF-A0A964BZM4-F1
#
_cell.length_a   1.000
_cell.length_b   1.000
_cell.length_c   1.000
_cell.angle_alpha   90.00
_cell.angle_beta   90.00
_cell.angle_gamma   90.00
#
_symmetry.space_group_name_H-M   'P 1'
#
loop_
_entity.id
_entity.type
_entity.pdbx_description
1 polymer ?
#
loop_
_entity_poly.entity_id
_entity_poly.type
_entity_poly.pdbx_seq_one_letter_code
_entity_poly.pdbx_strand_id
1 'polypeptide(L)'
;MATNIQINNSLEVVELAPNYKIPLVLIAIAIPLCFFSIWAGGIVALFGLFLTIQTVLIRLQFTTQALVVLRSGKILKTFPYSEWLNWKIFWSPIPILFYFREVNSIHFLPIIFDPKTLLDCLNKYYPQQ
;
A
#
# COMPACT_ATOMS: atom_id res chain seq x y z
N MET A 1 7.80 -36.23 -13.10
CA MET A 1 7.41 -36.05 -11.68
C MET A 1 7.50 -34.56 -11.39
N ALA A 2 6.40 -33.82 -11.60
CA ALA A 2 6.39 -32.37 -11.39
C ALA A 2 6.15 -32.09 -9.91
N THR A 3 7.15 -31.52 -9.25
CA THR A 3 7.11 -31.20 -7.82
C THR A 3 6.17 -30.02 -7.61
N ASN A 4 4.91 -30.31 -7.33
CA ASN A 4 3.97 -29.33 -6.77
C ASN A 4 4.48 -28.95 -5.38
N ILE A 5 5.14 -27.79 -5.27
CA ILE A 5 5.40 -27.18 -3.98
C ILE A 5 4.06 -26.71 -3.43
N GLN A 6 3.38 -27.61 -2.73
CA GLN A 6 2.34 -27.26 -1.77
C GLN A 6 3.01 -26.35 -0.73
N ILE A 7 2.73 -25.06 -0.81
CA ILE A 7 3.15 -24.10 0.21
C ILE A 7 2.38 -24.46 1.47
N ASN A 8 3.03 -25.22 2.33
CA ASN A 8 2.55 -25.64 3.64
C ASN A 8 2.53 -24.39 4.55
N ASN A 9 1.42 -23.65 4.63
CA ASN A 9 1.36 -22.36 5.34
C ASN A 9 0.31 -22.35 6.45
N SER A 10 0.71 -22.82 7.62
CA SER A 10 0.30 -22.26 8.91
C SER A 10 1.01 -20.92 9.21
N LEU A 11 1.43 -20.19 8.17
CA LEU A 11 1.99 -18.84 8.32
C LEU A 11 0.82 -17.87 8.43
N GLU A 12 0.77 -17.12 9.53
CA GLU A 12 -0.20 -16.06 9.74
C GLU A 12 -0.02 -14.99 8.65
N VAL A 13 -0.92 -14.96 7.66
CA VAL A 13 -0.93 -13.95 6.60
C VAL A 13 -1.99 -12.90 6.93
N VAL A 14 -1.56 -11.65 7.06
CA VAL A 14 -2.47 -10.52 7.29
C VAL A 14 -2.55 -9.69 6.03
N GLU A 15 -3.68 -9.79 5.32
CA GLU A 15 -3.97 -8.93 4.16
C GLU A 15 -4.53 -7.58 4.61
N LEU A 16 -3.97 -6.49 4.10
CA LEU A 16 -4.50 -5.15 4.36
C LEU A 16 -5.72 -4.90 3.48
N ALA A 17 -6.82 -4.53 4.13
CA ALA A 17 -8.02 -4.12 3.44
C ALA A 17 -7.78 -2.84 2.61
N PRO A 18 -8.36 -2.74 1.40
CA PRO A 18 -8.31 -1.51 0.61
C PRO A 18 -9.01 -0.36 1.34
N ASN A 19 -8.46 0.85 1.23
CA ASN A 19 -8.98 2.06 1.87
C ASN A 19 -9.26 3.14 0.82
N TYR A 20 -10.54 3.33 0.54
CA TYR A 20 -11.04 4.25 -0.48
C TYR A 20 -11.19 5.70 0.00
N LYS A 21 -10.85 6.02 1.26
CA LYS A 21 -11.01 7.38 1.80
C LYS A 21 -10.22 8.42 1.02
N ILE A 22 -8.94 8.15 0.75
CA ILE A 22 -8.07 9.10 0.04
C ILE A 22 -8.56 9.35 -1.39
N PRO A 23 -8.81 8.32 -2.23
CA PRO A 23 -9.37 8.55 -3.56
C PRO A 23 -10.72 9.27 -3.55
N LEU A 24 -11.62 8.92 -2.61
CA LEU A 24 -12.95 9.53 -2.53
C LEU A 24 -12.88 11.02 -2.16
N VAL A 25 -12.03 11.39 -1.20
CA VAL A 25 -11.81 12.79 -0.83
C VAL A 25 -11.23 13.58 -2.00
N LEU A 26 -10.29 13.01 -2.76
CA LEU A 26 -9.75 13.67 -3.94
C LEU A 26 -10.82 13.92 -5.01
N ILE A 27 -11.67 12.94 -5.30
CA ILE A 27 -12.78 13.11 -6.24
C ILE A 27 -13.77 14.17 -5.73
N ALA A 28 -14.09 14.17 -4.43
CA ALA A 28 -14.97 15.16 -3.83
C ALA A 28 -14.41 16.58 -3.91
N ILE A 29 -13.08 16.76 -3.80
CA ILE A 29 -12.39 18.06 -3.96
C ILE A 29 -12.31 18.47 -5.45
N ALA A 30 -12.20 17.51 -6.36
CA ALA A 30 -12.13 17.80 -7.79
C ALA A 30 -13.40 18.49 -8.32
N ILE A 31 -14.58 18.11 -7.81
CA ILE A 31 -15.88 18.67 -8.21
C ILE A 31 -15.93 20.20 -8.04
N PRO A 32 -15.73 20.78 -6.83
CA PRO A 32 -15.71 22.22 -6.65
C PRO A 32 -14.56 22.88 -7.44
N LEU A 33 -13.39 22.24 -7.53
CA LEU A 33 -12.27 22.77 -8.31
C LEU A 33 -12.62 22.96 -9.79
N CYS A 34 -13.41 22.07 -10.39
CA CYS A 34 -13.84 22.22 -11.79
C CYS A 34 -14.63 23.51 -12.03
N PHE A 35 -15.38 24.01 -11.02
CA PHE A 35 -16.10 25.28 -11.14
C PHE A 35 -15.16 26.50 -11.15
N PHE A 36 -14.00 26.41 -10.50
CA PHE A 36 -12.99 27.48 -10.52
C PHE A 36 -12.02 27.36 -11.69
N SER A 37 -11.61 26.14 -12.02
CA SER A 37 -10.70 25.83 -13.13
C SER A 37 -10.89 24.39 -13.56
N ILE A 38 -11.47 24.20 -14.75
CA ILE A 38 -11.73 22.88 -15.31
C ILE A 38 -10.44 22.06 -15.49
N TRP A 39 -9.32 22.71 -15.79
CA TRP A 39 -8.02 22.06 -15.90
C TRP A 39 -7.51 21.55 -14.55
N ALA A 40 -7.59 22.39 -13.51
CA ALA A 40 -7.17 21.99 -12.16
C ALA A 40 -8.04 20.84 -11.62
N GLY A 41 -9.36 20.97 -11.74
CA GLY A 41 -10.29 19.92 -11.36
C GLY A 41 -10.09 18.63 -12.16
N GLY A 42 -9.83 18.74 -13.47
CA GLY A 42 -9.54 17.59 -14.34
C GLY A 42 -8.29 16.80 -13.91
N ILE A 43 -7.19 17.49 -13.59
CA ILE A 43 -5.96 16.85 -13.10
C ILE A 43 -6.21 16.13 -11.76
N VAL A 44 -6.90 16.77 -10.82
CA VAL A 44 -7.22 16.19 -9.51
C VAL A 44 -8.16 14.99 -9.64
N ALA A 45 -9.19 15.08 -10.50
CA ALA A 45 -10.11 13.99 -10.78
C ALA A 45 -9.38 12.79 -11.40
N LEU A 46 -8.49 13.03 -12.38
CA LEU A 46 -7.69 11.97 -13.00
C LEU A 46 -6.78 11.28 -11.98
N PHE A 47 -6.16 12.05 -11.10
CA PHE A 47 -5.33 11.48 -10.04
C PHE A 47 -6.14 10.67 -9.01
N GLY A 48 -7.31 11.17 -8.59
CA GLY A 48 -8.23 10.42 -7.72
C GLY A 48 -8.70 9.11 -8.35
N LEU A 49 -9.02 9.13 -9.64
CA LEU A 49 -9.38 7.94 -10.41
C LEU A 49 -8.21 6.95 -10.48
N PHE A 50 -7.00 7.43 -10.80
CA PHE A 50 -5.78 6.62 -10.82
C PHE A 50 -5.55 5.92 -9.48
N LEU A 51 -5.65 6.65 -8.36
CA LEU A 51 -5.51 6.05 -7.02
C LEU A 51 -6.60 5.03 -6.72
N THR A 52 -7.84 5.28 -7.15
CA THR A 52 -8.95 4.31 -7.01
C THR A 52 -8.63 3.01 -7.72
N ILE A 53 -8.17 3.08 -8.97
CA ILE A 53 -7.80 1.89 -9.76
C ILE A 53 -6.66 1.14 -9.07
N GLN A 54 -5.61 1.84 -8.62
CA GLN A 54 -4.50 1.24 -7.90
C GLN A 54 -4.96 0.56 -6.60
N THR A 55 -5.92 1.16 -5.90
CA THR A 55 -6.51 0.62 -4.65
C THR A 55 -7.22 -0.70 -4.90
N VAL A 56 -7.90 -0.83 -6.03
CA VAL A 56 -8.61 -2.06 -6.40
C VAL A 56 -7.63 -3.15 -6.85
N LEU A 57 -6.58 -2.78 -7.59
CA LEU A 57 -5.67 -3.74 -8.19
C LEU A 57 -4.59 -4.24 -7.24
N ILE A 58 -4.10 -3.38 -6.33
CA ILE A 58 -2.96 -3.70 -5.47
C ILE A 58 -3.44 -4.13 -4.08
N ARG A 59 -2.84 -5.19 -3.53
CA ARG A 59 -2.99 -5.60 -2.14
C ARG A 59 -1.63 -5.73 -1.49
N LEU A 60 -1.58 -5.48 -0.19
CA LEU A 60 -0.42 -5.75 0.65
C LEU A 60 -0.76 -6.87 1.60
N GLN A 61 0.12 -7.87 1.68
CA GLN A 61 0.03 -8.96 2.63
C GLN A 61 1.28 -8.99 3.50
N PHE A 62 1.10 -8.98 4.80
CA PHE A 62 2.16 -9.22 5.76
C PHE A 62 2.21 -10.71 6.06
N THR A 63 3.42 -11.25 6.03
CA THR A 63 3.72 -12.61 6.46
C THR A 63 4.66 -12.55 7.64
N THR A 64 5.05 -13.69 8.19
CA THR A 64 6.02 -13.73 9.29
C THR A 64 7.42 -13.25 8.89
N GLN A 65 7.77 -13.27 7.60
CA GLN A 65 9.15 -13.02 7.13
C GLN A 65 9.25 -11.91 6.08
N ALA A 66 8.15 -11.52 5.43
CA ALA A 66 8.18 -10.58 4.32
C ALA A 66 6.87 -9.81 4.15
N LEU A 67 7.00 -8.60 3.59
CA LEU A 67 5.89 -7.87 2.99
C LEU A 67 5.72 -8.33 1.53
N VAL A 68 4.54 -8.84 1.20
CA VAL A 68 4.20 -9.30 -0.15
C VAL A 68 3.24 -8.30 -0.80
N VAL A 69 3.57 -7.87 -2.02
CA VAL A 69 2.71 -7.04 -2.84
C VAL A 69 2.04 -7.91 -3.88
N LEU A 70 0.71 -7.88 -3.91
CA LEU A 70 -0.08 -8.58 -4.91
C LEU A 70 -0.71 -7.58 -5.87
N ARG A 71 -0.86 -8.01 -7.12
CA ARG A 71 -1.65 -7.34 -8.14
C ARG A 71 -2.69 -8.31 -8.67
N SER A 72 -3.97 -7.99 -8.48
CA SER A 72 -5.11 -8.84 -8.90
C SER A 72 -4.97 -10.30 -8.45
N GLY A 73 -4.55 -10.52 -7.21
CA GLY A 73 -4.37 -11.86 -6.61
C GLY A 73 -3.07 -12.57 -7.01
N LYS A 74 -2.23 -12.00 -7.87
CA LYS A 74 -0.90 -12.56 -8.20
C LYS A 74 0.20 -11.84 -7.45
N ILE A 75 1.21 -12.56 -6.99
CA ILE A 75 2.39 -11.98 -6.35
C ILE A 75 3.12 -11.12 -7.40
N LEU A 76 3.24 -9.84 -7.13
CA LEU A 76 3.99 -8.88 -7.94
C LEU A 76 5.43 -8.79 -7.47
N LYS A 77 5.64 -8.66 -6.15
CA LYS A 77 6.96 -8.57 -5.53
C LYS A 77 6.88 -8.94 -4.04
N THR A 78 7.96 -9.53 -3.54
CA THR A 78 8.14 -9.87 -2.12
C THR A 78 9.33 -9.09 -1.58
N PHE A 79 9.18 -8.56 -0.37
CA PHE A 79 10.16 -7.73 0.32
C PHE A 79 10.50 -8.37 1.68
N PRO A 80 11.59 -9.15 1.79
CA PRO A 80 11.98 -9.84 3.02
C PRO A 80 12.39 -8.85 4.11
N TYR A 81 11.90 -9.03 5.34
CA TYR A 81 12.25 -8.15 6.46
C TYR A 81 13.72 -8.20 6.84
N SER A 82 14.42 -9.31 6.53
CA SER A 82 15.86 -9.45 6.73
C SER A 82 16.69 -8.45 5.91
N GLU A 83 16.11 -7.91 4.83
CA GLU A 83 16.77 -6.91 3.98
C GLU A 83 16.37 -5.48 4.33
N TRP A 84 15.43 -5.30 5.27
CA TRP A 84 14.95 -3.98 5.63
C TRP A 84 15.97 -3.29 6.55
N LEU A 85 16.17 -1.99 6.32
CA LEU A 85 16.99 -1.13 7.15
C LEU A 85 16.10 -0.23 8.01
N ASN A 86 15.06 0.35 7.42
CA ASN A 86 14.09 1.16 8.14
C ASN A 86 12.76 1.25 7.37
N TRP A 87 11.75 1.78 8.06
CA TRP A 87 10.50 2.19 7.46
C TRP A 87 9.97 3.45 8.10
N LYS A 88 9.10 4.17 7.40
CA LYS A 88 8.42 5.36 7.91
C LYS A 88 7.06 5.52 7.25
N ILE A 89 6.09 6.01 8.00
CA ILE A 89 4.84 6.51 7.44
C ILE A 89 4.91 8.04 7.48
N PHE A 90 4.73 8.67 6.32
CA PHE A 90 4.76 10.13 6.19
C PHE A 90 3.34 10.73 6.25
N TRP A 91 3.30 12.01 6.62
CA TRP A 91 2.10 12.86 6.67
C TRP A 91 1.11 12.56 7.81
N SER A 92 1.56 12.44 9.06
CA SER A 92 0.62 12.42 10.20
C SER A 92 -0.08 13.79 10.33
N PRO A 93 -1.44 13.88 10.36
CA PRO A 93 -2.43 12.86 10.76
C PRO A 93 -3.10 12.05 9.63
N ILE A 94 -2.83 12.33 8.35
CA ILE A 94 -3.41 11.62 7.19
C ILE A 94 -2.29 10.80 6.54
N PRO A 95 -2.05 9.56 6.99
CA PRO A 95 -0.94 8.75 6.50
C PRO A 95 -1.16 8.39 5.03
N ILE A 96 -0.51 9.14 4.12
CA ILE A 96 -0.69 9.01 2.67
C ILE A 96 0.43 8.23 2.01
N LEU A 97 1.61 8.16 2.64
CA LEU A 97 2.80 7.59 2.02
C LEU A 97 3.57 6.70 2.99
N PHE A 98 3.71 5.43 2.59
CA PHE A 98 4.52 4.43 3.27
C PHE A 98 5.88 4.35 2.59
N TYR A 99 6.92 4.39 3.39
CA TYR A 99 8.31 4.34 2.99
C TYR A 99 9.00 3.18 3.67
N PHE A 100 9.81 2.44 2.92
CA PHE A 100 10.78 1.54 3.52
C PHE A 100 12.05 1.47 2.67
N ARG A 101 13.17 1.23 3.35
CA ARG A 101 14.49 1.09 2.74
C ARG A 101 14.96 -0.33 2.95
N GLU A 102 15.39 -0.95 1.86
CA GLU A 102 16.15 -2.20 1.86
C GLU A 102 17.65 -1.92 1.70
N VAL A 103 18.49 -2.92 1.90
CA VAL A 103 19.95 -2.81 1.72
C VAL A 103 20.30 -2.22 0.35
N ASN A 104 19.62 -2.67 -0.71
CA ASN A 104 19.94 -2.32 -2.10
C ASN A 104 18.92 -1.40 -2.77
N SER A 105 17.87 -0.94 -2.08
CA SER A 105 16.75 -0.24 -2.72
C SER A 105 15.93 0.60 -1.75
N ILE A 106 15.23 1.60 -2.29
CA ILE A 106 14.32 2.47 -1.54
C ILE A 106 12.94 2.37 -2.20
N HIS A 107 11.89 2.19 -1.40
CA HIS A 107 10.53 2.04 -1.89
C HIS A 107 9.58 3.05 -1.25
N PHE A 108 8.67 3.57 -2.07
CA PHE A 108 7.59 4.45 -1.67
C PHE A 108 6.27 3.88 -2.18
N LEU A 109 5.33 3.66 -1.29
CA LEU A 109 3.99 3.18 -1.62
C LEU A 109 2.95 4.17 -1.12
N PRO A 110 2.00 4.58 -1.97
CA PRO A 110 0.85 5.31 -1.48
C PRO A 110 0.04 4.40 -0.54
N ILE A 111 -0.37 4.93 0.61
CA ILE A 111 -1.20 4.22 1.58
C ILE A 111 -2.64 4.29 1.11
N ILE A 112 -2.97 3.36 0.21
CA ILE A 112 -4.31 3.15 -0.34
C ILE A 112 -5.04 2.00 0.36
N PHE A 113 -4.52 1.56 1.49
CA PHE A 113 -5.01 0.46 2.34
C PHE A 113 -5.21 0.97 3.77
N ASP A 114 -5.74 0.12 4.65
CA ASP A 114 -5.98 0.49 6.04
C ASP A 114 -4.66 0.89 6.75
N PRO A 115 -4.51 2.17 7.16
CA PRO A 115 -3.26 2.65 7.74
C PRO A 115 -3.04 2.17 9.18
N LYS A 116 -4.12 1.80 9.90
CA LYS A 116 -4.01 1.31 11.27
C LYS A 116 -3.48 -0.11 11.25
N THR A 117 -4.10 -0.98 10.45
CA THR A 117 -3.61 -2.34 10.22
C THR A 117 -2.18 -2.34 9.67
N LEU A 118 -1.85 -1.40 8.77
CA LEU A 118 -0.47 -1.22 8.29
C LEU A 118 0.51 -0.96 9.44
N LEU A 119 0.19 0.00 10.30
CA LEU A 119 1.04 0.38 11.43
C LEU A 119 1.15 -0.78 12.45
N ASP A 120 0.04 -1.43 12.77
CA ASP A 120 0.01 -2.55 13.71
C ASP A 120 0.85 -3.72 13.19
N CYS A 121 0.73 -4.06 11.90
CA CYS A 121 1.54 -5.07 11.26
C CYS A 121 3.03 -4.69 11.24
N LEU A 122 3.38 -3.45 10.90
CA LEU A 122 4.76 -2.99 10.92
C LEU A 122 5.36 -3.10 12.33
N ASN A 123 4.64 -2.67 13.36
CA ASN A 123 5.10 -2.80 14.75
C ASN A 123 5.21 -4.25 15.21
N LYS A 124 4.32 -5.15 14.74
CA LYS A 124 4.34 -6.58 15.07
C LYS A 124 5.51 -7.31 14.40
N TYR A 125 5.73 -7.08 13.10
CA TYR A 125 6.67 -7.87 12.29
C TYR A 125 8.05 -7.21 12.14
N TYR A 126 8.16 -5.89 12.21
CA TYR A 126 9.41 -5.15 12.13
C TYR A 126 9.35 -3.85 12.96
N PRO A 127 9.41 -3.93 14.30
CA PRO A 127 9.36 -2.75 15.16
C PRO A 127 10.56 -1.84 14.89
N GLN A 128 10.33 -0.52 14.89
CA GLN A 128 11.42 0.46 14.87
C GLN A 128 12.21 0.33 16.17
N GLN A 129 13.54 0.20 16.05
CA GLN A 129 14.48 0.23 17.17
C GLN A 129 14.83 1.66 17.57
#